data_AF-A0A1V4E7P1-F1
#
_entry.id   AF-A0A1V4E7P1-F1
#
_cell.length_a   1.000
_cell.length_b   1.000
_cell.length_c   1.000
_cell.angle_alpha   90.00
_cell.angle_beta   90.00
_cell.angle_gamma   90.00
#
_symmetry.space_group_name_H-M   'P 1'
#
loop_
_entity.id
_entity.type
_entity.pdbx_description
1 polymer ?
#
loop_
_entity_poly.entity_id
_entity_poly.type
_entity_poly.pdbx_seq_one_letter_code
_entity_poly.pdbx_strand_id
1 'polypeptide(L)'
;MTVGDRAPLFELPDTAGAPVCLSPERSVATVVVFTANGCPFARAWHDRIQQVARDYANRDVTVLQVVSNDETDHPEDSSTAMRERVAAGELAGPFLRDADQWVAQAYGATATPEIFVVDRMGLVRYHGAPDGDHDDPAQNAGWLREALDDVLSGREVARPLTSPAGCSIKWRVELLWWDGCPTHEHAAELLRGTLAELGRGDVHVAERQVTSREEAERLGFPGSPTFQVGRRDVFPGDAPPALTCRVYERADGRPSPLPDPADLAARLRRVLARPWDLPGWVDPRKPSNR
;
A
#
# COMPACT_ATOMS: atom_id res chain seq x y z
N MET A 1 6.10 -2.46 7.83
CA MET A 1 6.08 -3.64 8.72
C MET A 1 7.39 -4.40 8.53
N THR A 2 7.79 -5.23 9.49
CA THR A 2 9.01 -6.05 9.42
C THR A 2 8.70 -7.51 9.75
N VAL A 3 9.64 -8.40 9.44
CA VAL A 3 9.51 -9.82 9.78
C VAL A 3 9.47 -9.99 11.31
N GLY A 4 8.52 -10.80 11.79
CA GLY A 4 8.26 -11.02 13.20
C GLY A 4 7.14 -10.15 13.78
N ASP A 5 6.72 -9.09 13.08
CA ASP A 5 5.57 -8.30 13.47
C ASP A 5 4.26 -9.10 13.35
N ARG A 6 3.26 -8.73 14.15
CA ARG A 6 1.89 -9.20 13.93
C ARG A 6 1.30 -8.51 12.71
N ALA A 7 0.85 -9.30 11.74
CA ALA A 7 0.20 -8.79 10.54
C ALA A 7 -1.11 -8.08 10.93
N PRO A 8 -1.35 -6.85 10.45
CA PRO A 8 -2.63 -6.19 10.60
C PRO A 8 -3.73 -7.06 9.98
N LEU A 9 -4.73 -7.42 10.78
CA LEU A 9 -5.92 -8.11 10.29
C LEU A 9 -6.76 -7.13 9.48
N PHE A 10 -7.37 -7.60 8.41
CA PHE A 10 -8.24 -6.80 7.56
C PHE A 10 -9.42 -7.63 7.05
N GLU A 11 -10.47 -6.91 6.67
CA GLU A 11 -11.58 -7.40 5.85
C GLU A 11 -11.66 -6.47 4.64
N LEU A 12 -11.60 -7.04 3.44
CA LEU A 12 -11.72 -6.32 2.18
C LEU A 12 -12.74 -7.02 1.28
N PRO A 13 -13.50 -6.28 0.47
CA PRO A 13 -14.38 -6.87 -0.53
C PRO A 13 -13.58 -7.53 -1.64
N ASP A 14 -14.01 -8.71 -2.08
CA ASP A 14 -13.60 -9.28 -3.36
C ASP A 14 -14.25 -8.55 -4.54
N THR A 15 -13.98 -9.00 -5.77
CA THR A 15 -14.53 -8.39 -6.99
C THR A 15 -16.06 -8.50 -7.12
N ALA A 16 -16.70 -9.41 -6.37
CA ALA A 16 -18.15 -9.56 -6.29
C ALA A 16 -18.77 -8.78 -5.11
N GLY A 17 -17.95 -8.13 -4.29
CA GLY A 17 -18.36 -7.39 -3.10
C GLY A 17 -18.49 -8.25 -1.84
N ALA A 18 -18.13 -9.53 -1.90
CA ALA A 18 -18.15 -10.40 -0.73
C ALA A 18 -16.96 -10.08 0.20
N PRO A 19 -17.17 -9.98 1.52
CA PRO A 19 -16.09 -9.69 2.46
C PRO A 19 -15.14 -10.90 2.56
N VAL A 20 -13.84 -10.64 2.47
CA VAL A 20 -12.77 -11.61 2.66
C VAL A 20 -11.83 -11.10 3.73
N CYS A 21 -11.61 -11.92 4.75
CA CYS A 21 -10.76 -11.58 5.88
C CYS A 21 -9.39 -12.25 5.77
N LEU A 22 -8.35 -11.55 6.23
CA LEU A 22 -7.15 -12.23 6.72
C LEU A 22 -7.47 -12.85 8.08
N SER A 23 -7.54 -14.18 8.13
CA SER A 23 -7.75 -14.95 9.37
C SER A 23 -6.60 -15.97 9.50
N PRO A 24 -5.47 -15.59 10.13
CA PRO A 24 -4.24 -16.38 10.13
C PRO A 24 -4.45 -17.82 10.62
N GLU A 25 -5.34 -18.03 11.59
CA GLU A 25 -5.64 -19.31 12.18
C GLU A 25 -6.30 -20.33 11.22
N ARG A 26 -6.82 -19.87 10.08
CA ARG A 26 -7.52 -20.71 9.09
C ARG A 26 -6.60 -21.45 8.13
N SER A 27 -5.32 -21.11 8.09
CA SER A 27 -4.33 -21.73 7.21
C SER A 27 -3.03 -21.98 7.96
N VAL A 28 -2.13 -22.83 7.43
CA VAL A 28 -0.76 -22.90 7.97
C VAL A 28 -0.01 -21.60 7.62
N ALA A 29 -0.25 -21.08 6.42
CA ALA A 29 0.26 -19.78 5.98
C ALA A 29 -0.77 -19.04 5.12
N THR A 30 -0.75 -17.70 5.18
CA THR A 30 -1.46 -16.83 4.25
C THR A 30 -0.45 -15.90 3.59
N VAL A 31 -0.44 -15.89 2.26
CA VAL A 31 0.33 -14.94 1.45
C VAL A 31 -0.55 -13.75 1.14
N VAL A 32 -0.15 -12.56 1.57
CA VAL A 32 -0.77 -11.29 1.15
C VAL A 32 0.10 -10.68 0.07
N VAL A 33 -0.48 -10.47 -1.10
CA VAL A 33 0.20 -9.93 -2.29
C VAL A 33 -0.41 -8.57 -2.61
N PHE A 34 0.31 -7.48 -2.38
CA PHE A 34 -0.09 -6.19 -2.94
C PHE A 34 0.28 -6.20 -4.42
N THR A 35 -0.69 -6.03 -5.30
CA THR A 35 -0.52 -6.17 -6.76
C THR A 35 -1.31 -5.10 -7.51
N ALA A 36 -1.18 -5.10 -8.83
CA ALA A 36 -1.90 -4.23 -9.74
C ALA A 36 -2.18 -4.96 -11.06
N ASN A 37 -3.19 -4.49 -11.79
CA ASN A 37 -3.50 -4.90 -13.15
C ASN A 37 -2.57 -4.20 -14.16
N GLY A 38 -2.31 -2.91 -13.95
CA GLY A 38 -1.55 -2.07 -14.89
C GLY A 38 -0.03 -2.20 -14.81
N CYS A 39 0.49 -2.63 -13.67
CA CYS A 39 1.92 -2.63 -13.43
C CYS A 39 2.64 -3.69 -14.30
N PRO A 40 3.68 -3.32 -15.09
CA PRO A 40 4.44 -4.28 -15.87
C PRO A 40 5.14 -5.34 -15.01
N PHE A 41 5.65 -4.97 -13.83
CA PHE A 41 6.26 -5.92 -12.89
C PHE A 41 5.23 -6.90 -12.32
N ALA A 42 4.05 -6.40 -11.92
CA ALA A 42 2.97 -7.25 -11.41
C ALA A 42 2.51 -8.26 -12.47
N ARG A 43 2.42 -7.82 -13.74
CA ARG A 43 2.11 -8.70 -14.87
C ARG A 43 3.21 -9.73 -15.13
N ALA A 44 4.49 -9.33 -15.08
CA ALA A 44 5.63 -10.22 -15.30
C ALA A 44 5.75 -11.33 -14.24
N TRP A 45 5.35 -11.07 -13.00
CA TRP A 45 5.30 -12.07 -11.93
C TRP A 45 3.95 -12.79 -11.79
N HIS A 46 2.91 -12.34 -12.49
CA HIS A 46 1.53 -12.79 -12.29
C HIS A 46 1.41 -14.31 -12.34
N ASP A 47 1.81 -14.93 -13.45
CA ASP A 47 1.65 -16.38 -13.67
C ASP A 47 2.37 -17.20 -12.60
N ARG A 48 3.58 -16.77 -12.19
CA ARG A 48 4.36 -17.43 -11.14
C ARG A 48 3.65 -17.36 -9.78
N ILE A 49 3.09 -16.21 -9.43
CA ILE A 49 2.31 -16.04 -8.18
C ILE A 49 1.03 -16.91 -8.23
N GLN A 50 0.33 -16.97 -9.36
CA GLN A 50 -0.83 -17.85 -9.49
C GLN A 50 -0.43 -19.32 -9.41
N GLN A 51 0.73 -19.69 -9.96
CA GLN A 51 1.24 -21.05 -9.87
C GLN A 51 1.58 -21.41 -8.42
N VAL A 52 2.17 -20.50 -7.63
CA VAL A 52 2.36 -20.68 -6.19
C VAL A 52 1.01 -20.90 -5.48
N ALA A 53 -0.01 -20.10 -5.78
CA ALA A 53 -1.33 -20.29 -5.19
C ALA A 53 -1.91 -21.69 -5.50
N ARG A 54 -1.76 -22.19 -6.73
CA ARG A 54 -2.21 -23.54 -7.12
C ARG A 54 -1.39 -24.64 -6.45
N ASP A 55 -0.06 -24.52 -6.46
CA ASP A 55 0.86 -25.56 -5.97
C ASP A 55 0.76 -25.77 -4.45
N TYR A 56 0.43 -24.73 -3.70
CA TYR A 56 0.37 -24.77 -2.24
C TYR A 56 -1.06 -24.85 -1.68
N ALA A 57 -2.10 -24.82 -2.53
CA ALA A 57 -3.50 -24.91 -2.10
C ALA A 57 -3.80 -26.19 -1.29
N ASN A 58 -3.24 -27.34 -1.70
CA ASN A 58 -3.41 -28.61 -1.00
C ASN A 58 -2.54 -28.75 0.26
N ARG A 59 -1.72 -27.75 0.58
CA ARG A 59 -0.85 -27.67 1.76
C ARG A 59 -1.34 -26.65 2.78
N ASP A 60 -2.62 -26.27 2.71
CA ASP A 60 -3.26 -25.32 3.62
C ASP A 60 -2.58 -23.93 3.59
N VAL A 61 -2.28 -23.45 2.38
CA VAL A 61 -1.80 -22.09 2.12
C VAL A 61 -2.87 -21.32 1.36
N THR A 62 -3.19 -20.11 1.85
CA THR A 62 -4.09 -19.18 1.18
C THR A 62 -3.30 -18.04 0.53
N VAL A 63 -3.66 -17.61 -0.68
CA VAL A 63 -3.06 -16.42 -1.33
C VAL A 63 -4.13 -15.36 -1.53
N LEU A 64 -4.01 -14.24 -0.82
CA LEU A 64 -4.86 -13.06 -0.91
C LEU A 64 -4.17 -11.99 -1.75
N GLN A 65 -4.81 -11.55 -2.83
CA GLN A 65 -4.25 -10.57 -3.76
C GLN A 65 -4.98 -9.24 -3.59
N VAL A 66 -4.27 -8.17 -3.28
CA VAL A 66 -4.85 -6.88 -2.87
C VAL A 66 -4.45 -5.79 -3.87
N VAL A 67 -5.43 -5.08 -4.42
CA VAL A 67 -5.23 -3.90 -5.26
C VAL A 67 -5.57 -2.64 -4.46
N SER A 68 -4.53 -1.90 -4.13
CA SER A 68 -4.62 -0.65 -3.37
C SER A 68 -4.41 0.60 -4.23
N ASN A 69 -4.11 0.47 -5.53
CA ASN A 69 -3.89 1.63 -6.39
C ASN A 69 -5.15 2.50 -6.51
N ASP A 70 -4.96 3.81 -6.62
CA ASP A 70 -6.06 4.75 -6.85
C ASP A 70 -6.52 4.70 -8.31
N GLU A 71 -7.80 4.39 -8.51
CA GLU A 71 -8.36 4.09 -9.83
C GLU A 71 -8.68 5.35 -10.66
N THR A 72 -8.60 6.54 -10.06
CA THR A 72 -8.78 7.82 -10.75
C THR A 72 -7.70 8.04 -11.81
N ASP A 73 -6.43 7.85 -11.45
CA ASP A 73 -5.30 7.97 -12.37
C ASP A 73 -4.94 6.65 -13.05
N HIS A 74 -5.39 5.53 -12.48
CA HIS A 74 -5.12 4.17 -12.93
C HIS A 74 -6.41 3.37 -13.11
N PRO A 75 -7.24 3.70 -14.12
CA PRO A 75 -8.54 3.03 -14.34
C PRO A 75 -8.41 1.52 -14.62
N GLU A 76 -7.23 1.07 -15.04
CA GLU A 76 -6.90 -0.34 -15.18
C GLU A 76 -6.93 -1.10 -13.85
N ASP A 77 -6.78 -0.43 -12.71
CA ASP A 77 -6.88 -0.99 -11.36
C ASP A 77 -8.30 -0.85 -10.76
N SER A 78 -9.29 -0.43 -11.56
CA SER A 78 -10.68 -0.31 -11.11
C SER A 78 -11.31 -1.66 -10.78
N SER A 79 -12.34 -1.64 -9.92
CA SER A 79 -13.13 -2.82 -9.56
C SER A 79 -13.72 -3.54 -10.80
N THR A 80 -14.02 -2.81 -11.86
CA THR A 80 -14.51 -3.38 -13.12
C THR A 80 -13.41 -4.17 -13.84
N ALA A 81 -12.23 -3.57 -14.03
CA ALA A 81 -11.10 -4.27 -14.64
C ALA A 81 -10.65 -5.49 -13.80
N MET A 82 -10.71 -5.40 -12.48
CA MET A 82 -10.45 -6.55 -11.60
C MET A 82 -11.44 -7.71 -11.83
N ARG A 83 -12.74 -7.41 -11.98
CA ARG A 83 -13.77 -8.43 -12.29
C ARG A 83 -13.49 -9.13 -13.63
N GLU A 84 -13.04 -8.38 -14.63
CA GLU A 84 -12.74 -8.94 -15.96
C GLU A 84 -11.63 -10.00 -15.88
N ARG A 85 -10.57 -9.73 -15.10
CA ARG A 85 -9.48 -10.71 -14.89
C ARG A 85 -9.94 -11.96 -14.15
N VAL A 86 -10.79 -11.80 -13.13
CA VAL A 86 -11.39 -12.94 -12.41
C VAL A 86 -12.26 -13.76 -13.37
N ALA A 87 -13.08 -13.12 -14.19
CA ALA A 87 -13.93 -13.79 -15.19
C ALA A 87 -13.10 -14.50 -16.28
N ALA A 88 -11.91 -13.98 -16.60
CA ALA A 88 -10.97 -14.60 -17.52
C ALA A 88 -10.23 -15.83 -16.93
N GLY A 89 -10.42 -16.14 -15.65
CA GLY A 89 -9.77 -17.27 -14.98
C GLY A 89 -8.30 -17.05 -14.67
N GLU A 90 -7.85 -15.79 -14.65
CA GLU A 90 -6.47 -15.42 -14.37
C GLU A 90 -6.10 -15.59 -12.89
N LEU A 91 -7.06 -15.67 -11.97
CA LEU A 91 -6.81 -15.64 -10.52
C LEU A 91 -7.02 -17.03 -9.90
N ALA A 92 -6.02 -17.50 -9.16
CA ALA A 92 -6.03 -18.75 -8.41
C ALA A 92 -6.38 -18.58 -6.91
N GLY A 93 -6.81 -17.38 -6.50
CA GLY A 93 -7.21 -17.04 -5.14
C GLY A 93 -7.99 -15.73 -5.08
N PRO A 94 -8.48 -15.32 -3.89
CA PRO A 94 -9.25 -14.09 -3.73
C PRO A 94 -8.51 -12.85 -4.25
N PHE A 95 -9.24 -12.00 -4.98
CA PHE A 95 -8.76 -10.73 -5.52
C PHE A 95 -9.56 -9.58 -4.93
N LEU A 96 -8.89 -8.76 -4.13
CA LEU A 96 -9.48 -7.89 -3.11
C LEU A 96 -9.20 -6.42 -3.43
N ARG A 97 -10.19 -5.58 -3.19
CA ARG A 97 -10.08 -4.13 -3.41
C ARG A 97 -9.85 -3.39 -2.09
N ASP A 98 -8.69 -2.76 -1.96
CA ASP A 98 -8.35 -1.83 -0.87
C ASP A 98 -8.55 -0.38 -1.36
N ALA A 99 -9.82 0.00 -1.55
CA ALA A 99 -10.19 1.30 -2.15
C ALA A 99 -9.74 2.53 -1.32
N ASP A 100 -9.56 2.32 -0.03
CA ASP A 100 -9.17 3.32 0.95
C ASP A 100 -7.67 3.29 1.27
N GLN A 101 -6.94 2.32 0.68
CA GLN A 101 -5.49 2.14 0.77
C GLN A 101 -4.95 1.88 2.18
N TRP A 102 -5.84 1.62 3.14
CA TRP A 102 -5.49 1.51 4.55
C TRP A 102 -4.74 0.20 4.82
N VAL A 103 -5.05 -0.88 4.08
CA VAL A 103 -4.35 -2.16 4.24
C VAL A 103 -2.93 -2.04 3.73
N ALA A 104 -2.72 -1.46 2.54
CA ALA A 104 -1.38 -1.15 2.05
C ALA A 104 -0.60 -0.28 3.04
N GLN A 105 -1.25 0.73 3.62
CA GLN A 105 -0.64 1.61 4.61
C GLN A 105 -0.23 0.85 5.88
N ALA A 106 -1.11 0.01 6.41
CA ALA A 106 -0.88 -0.75 7.64
C ALA A 106 0.25 -1.76 7.48
N TYR A 107 0.37 -2.39 6.31
CA TYR A 107 1.47 -3.28 5.96
C TYR A 107 2.76 -2.50 5.67
N GLY A 108 2.65 -1.21 5.31
CA GLY A 108 3.75 -0.41 4.80
C GLY A 108 4.22 -0.91 3.44
N ALA A 109 3.29 -1.40 2.62
CA ALA A 109 3.57 -1.80 1.25
C ALA A 109 3.92 -0.56 0.42
N THR A 110 4.84 -0.74 -0.52
CA THR A 110 5.44 0.33 -1.34
C THR A 110 5.48 -0.04 -2.81
N ALA A 111 5.47 -1.32 -3.16
CA ALA A 111 5.62 -1.82 -4.52
C ALA A 111 4.43 -2.69 -4.97
N THR A 112 4.33 -2.88 -6.30
CA THR A 112 3.48 -3.88 -6.93
C THR A 112 4.32 -4.72 -7.91
N PRO A 113 4.45 -6.04 -7.71
CA PRO A 113 3.95 -6.80 -6.58
C PRO A 113 4.84 -6.66 -5.32
N GLU A 114 4.25 -6.81 -4.15
CA GLU A 114 4.97 -6.94 -2.88
C GLU A 114 4.32 -8.01 -2.01
N ILE A 115 5.14 -8.91 -1.46
CA ILE A 115 4.69 -10.17 -0.84
C ILE A 115 4.91 -10.13 0.66
N PHE A 116 3.92 -10.59 1.41
CA PHE A 116 4.00 -10.86 2.83
C PHE A 116 3.51 -12.29 3.11
N VAL A 117 4.32 -13.13 3.75
CA VAL A 117 3.86 -14.45 4.23
C VAL A 117 3.56 -14.34 5.72
N VAL A 118 2.33 -14.61 6.09
CA VAL A 118 1.82 -14.59 7.46
C VAL A 118 1.60 -16.03 7.92
N ASP A 119 2.17 -16.43 9.05
CA ASP A 119 1.95 -17.77 9.61
C ASP A 119 0.63 -17.88 10.37
N ARG A 120 0.29 -19.09 10.82
CA ARG A 120 -0.91 -19.37 11.61
C ARG A 120 -1.02 -18.57 12.92
N MET A 121 0.10 -18.07 13.46
CA MET A 121 0.11 -17.23 14.66
C MET A 121 -0.14 -15.74 14.36
N GLY A 122 -0.30 -15.40 13.08
CA GLY A 122 -0.46 -14.03 12.60
C GLY A 122 0.85 -13.27 12.50
N LEU A 123 2.00 -13.95 12.48
CA LEU A 123 3.31 -13.32 12.42
C LEU A 123 3.83 -13.29 10.98
N VAL A 124 4.41 -12.16 10.57
CA VAL A 124 5.07 -12.04 9.27
C VAL A 124 6.36 -12.86 9.29
N ARG A 125 6.48 -13.80 8.36
CA ARG A 125 7.65 -14.68 8.17
C ARG A 125 8.47 -14.36 6.94
N TYR A 126 7.85 -13.70 5.96
CA TYR A 126 8.51 -13.24 4.76
C TYR A 126 7.97 -11.88 4.35
N HIS A 127 8.85 -11.01 3.85
CA HIS A 127 8.49 -9.73 3.25
C HIS A 127 9.43 -9.43 2.08
N GLY A 128 8.89 -9.13 0.89
CA GLY A 128 9.66 -8.62 -0.24
C GLY A 128 9.15 -9.08 -1.61
N ALA A 129 10.06 -9.33 -2.54
CA ALA A 129 9.77 -9.77 -3.92
C ALA A 129 9.51 -11.29 -3.99
N PRO A 130 8.84 -11.82 -5.02
CA PRO A 130 8.66 -13.28 -5.16
C PRO A 130 9.95 -14.03 -5.55
N ASP A 131 10.82 -13.41 -6.35
CA ASP A 131 12.15 -13.86 -6.73
C ASP A 131 13.02 -12.67 -7.15
N GLY A 132 14.23 -12.91 -7.68
CA GLY A 132 15.21 -11.87 -7.95
C GLY A 132 15.05 -11.15 -9.28
N ASP A 133 14.32 -11.72 -10.24
CA ASP A 133 14.16 -11.12 -11.55
C ASP A 133 12.78 -11.37 -12.17
N HIS A 134 12.03 -10.29 -12.34
CA HIS A 134 10.77 -10.30 -13.05
C HIS A 134 10.89 -10.69 -14.54
N ASP A 135 12.05 -10.52 -15.16
CA ASP A 135 12.29 -10.87 -16.58
C ASP A 135 12.71 -12.34 -16.77
N ASP A 136 13.05 -13.05 -15.69
CA ASP A 136 13.46 -14.45 -15.72
C ASP A 136 12.38 -15.37 -15.13
N PRO A 137 11.44 -15.87 -15.94
CA PRO A 137 10.39 -16.76 -15.46
C PRO A 137 10.91 -18.09 -14.91
N ALA A 138 12.15 -18.49 -15.22
CA ALA A 138 12.72 -19.74 -14.73
C ALA A 138 12.98 -19.72 -13.21
N GLN A 139 13.08 -18.54 -12.60
CA GLN A 139 13.19 -18.41 -11.14
C GLN A 139 11.90 -18.80 -10.40
N ASN A 140 10.75 -18.81 -11.08
CA ASN A 140 9.49 -19.38 -10.63
C ASN A 140 9.10 -19.01 -9.18
N ALA A 141 9.25 -17.75 -8.77
CA ALA A 141 8.98 -17.29 -7.42
C ALA A 141 9.75 -18.06 -6.32
N GLY A 142 11.00 -18.45 -6.62
CA GLY A 142 11.82 -19.31 -5.77
C GLY A 142 11.95 -18.84 -4.32
N TRP A 143 12.11 -17.54 -4.08
CA TRP A 143 12.24 -17.02 -2.70
C TRP A 143 10.93 -17.15 -1.91
N LEU A 144 9.79 -16.87 -2.55
CA LEU A 144 8.47 -17.08 -1.95
C LEU A 144 8.23 -18.57 -1.65
N ARG A 145 8.58 -19.46 -2.58
CA ARG A 145 8.43 -20.92 -2.42
C ARG A 145 9.28 -21.45 -1.28
N GLU A 146 10.56 -21.07 -1.23
CA GLU A 146 11.48 -21.40 -0.13
C GLU A 146 10.90 -20.95 1.22
N ALA A 147 10.42 -19.70 1.31
CA ALA A 147 9.81 -19.19 2.53
C ALA A 147 8.56 -19.97 2.95
N LEU A 148 7.68 -20.32 2.00
CA LEU A 148 6.51 -21.15 2.28
C LEU A 148 6.90 -22.54 2.77
N ASP A 149 7.90 -23.17 2.14
CA ASP A 149 8.38 -24.50 2.53
C ASP A 149 9.00 -24.51 3.93
N ASP A 150 9.72 -23.46 4.31
CA ASP A 150 10.24 -23.28 5.66
C ASP A 150 9.10 -23.11 6.68
N VAL A 151 8.13 -22.22 6.42
CA VAL A 151 6.96 -22.01 7.28
C VAL A 151 6.16 -23.30 7.48
N LEU A 152 5.85 -24.01 6.38
CA LEU A 152 5.10 -25.26 6.40
C LEU A 152 5.83 -26.39 7.14
N SER A 153 7.17 -26.33 7.17
CA SER A 153 8.00 -27.28 7.89
C SER A 153 8.31 -26.86 9.33
N GLY A 154 7.81 -25.70 9.78
CA GLY A 154 8.14 -25.14 11.10
C GLY A 154 9.61 -24.73 11.25
N ARG A 155 10.32 -24.47 10.15
CA ARG A 155 11.71 -23.99 10.15
C ARG A 155 11.75 -22.46 10.18
N GLU A 156 12.90 -21.93 10.59
CA GLU A 156 13.22 -20.52 10.37
C GLU A 156 13.37 -20.26 8.86
N VAL A 157 12.74 -19.18 8.37
CA VAL A 157 12.82 -18.79 6.96
C VAL A 157 14.23 -18.31 6.66
N ALA A 158 14.93 -18.99 5.75
CA ALA A 158 16.34 -18.70 5.45
C ALA A 158 16.57 -17.30 4.87
N ARG A 159 15.58 -16.78 4.12
CA ARG A 159 15.58 -15.45 3.52
C ARG A 159 14.31 -14.70 3.90
N PRO A 160 14.21 -14.19 5.13
CA PRO A 160 12.95 -13.64 5.64
C PRO A 160 12.62 -12.26 5.02
N LEU A 161 13.63 -11.52 4.57
CA LEU A 161 13.47 -10.20 3.99
C LEU A 161 14.21 -10.13 2.64
N THR A 162 13.51 -9.64 1.62
CA THR A 162 14.11 -9.27 0.32
C THR A 162 13.70 -7.86 -0.06
N SER A 163 14.45 -7.24 -0.96
CA SER A 163 14.08 -5.91 -1.43
C SER A 163 12.82 -6.00 -2.30
N PRO A 164 11.78 -5.20 -2.01
CA PRO A 164 10.62 -5.12 -2.89
C PRO A 164 11.05 -4.53 -4.24
N ALA A 165 10.47 -5.03 -5.32
CA ALA A 165 10.70 -4.53 -6.67
C ALA A 165 9.37 -4.43 -7.41
N GLY A 166 9.18 -3.34 -8.13
CA GLY A 166 7.92 -3.06 -8.80
C GLY A 166 7.66 -1.59 -9.01
N CYS A 167 6.50 -1.29 -9.62
CA CYS A 167 5.98 0.07 -9.61
C CYS A 167 5.54 0.45 -8.19
N SER A 168 5.71 1.71 -7.82
CA SER A 168 5.18 2.21 -6.56
C SER A 168 3.66 2.07 -6.49
N ILE A 169 3.12 1.79 -5.29
CA ILE A 169 1.68 1.90 -5.05
C ILE A 169 1.21 3.31 -5.42
N LYS A 170 0.06 3.37 -6.09
CA LYS A 170 -0.54 4.60 -6.60
C LYS A 170 -1.41 5.22 -5.51
N TRP A 171 -0.76 5.92 -4.58
CA TRP A 171 -1.42 6.56 -3.45
C TRP A 171 -2.32 7.71 -3.89
N ARG A 172 -3.54 7.74 -3.34
CA ARG A 172 -4.44 8.89 -3.44
C ARG A 172 -3.90 10.02 -2.61
N VAL A 173 -3.82 11.21 -3.20
CA VAL A 173 -3.46 12.43 -2.49
C VAL A 173 -4.70 13.31 -2.37
N GLU A 174 -5.12 13.60 -1.13
CA GLU A 174 -6.33 14.37 -0.84
C GLU A 174 -5.97 15.65 -0.05
N LEU A 175 -6.63 16.75 -0.42
CA LEU A 175 -6.76 17.93 0.42
C LEU A 175 -8.17 17.94 1.01
N LEU A 176 -8.26 17.71 2.31
CA LEU A 176 -9.52 17.83 3.05
C LEU A 176 -9.70 19.27 3.53
N TRP A 177 -10.90 19.81 3.36
CA TRP A 177 -11.26 21.16 3.79
C TRP A 177 -12.74 21.23 4.21
N TRP A 178 -13.17 22.31 4.86
CA TRP A 178 -14.60 22.56 5.15
C TRP A 178 -14.99 23.94 4.63
N ASP A 179 -16.29 24.18 4.44
CA ASP A 179 -16.82 25.36 3.71
C ASP A 179 -16.25 26.72 4.15
N GLY A 180 -15.98 26.90 5.45
CA GLY A 180 -15.45 28.14 6.00
C GLY A 180 -13.92 28.22 6.07
N CYS A 181 -13.17 27.39 5.33
CA CYS A 181 -11.71 27.45 5.31
C CYS A 181 -11.20 28.65 4.48
N PRO A 182 -10.55 29.66 5.11
CA PRO A 182 -10.05 30.82 4.36
C PRO A 182 -8.76 30.53 3.58
N THR A 183 -8.12 29.38 3.83
CA THR A 183 -6.81 29.02 3.24
C THR A 183 -6.88 27.80 2.32
N HIS A 184 -8.07 27.35 1.94
CA HIS A 184 -8.24 26.15 1.11
C HIS A 184 -7.54 26.28 -0.25
N GLU A 185 -7.78 27.37 -0.99
CA GLU A 185 -7.14 27.59 -2.30
C GLU A 185 -5.62 27.62 -2.21
N HIS A 186 -5.08 28.38 -1.25
CA HIS A 186 -3.64 28.45 -0.98
C HIS A 186 -3.04 27.08 -0.56
N ALA A 187 -3.80 26.27 0.18
CA ALA A 187 -3.38 24.92 0.54
C ALA A 187 -3.30 24.00 -0.69
N ALA A 188 -4.27 24.13 -1.60
CA ALA A 188 -4.31 23.35 -2.84
C ALA A 188 -3.14 23.72 -3.76
N GLU A 189 -2.84 25.02 -3.90
CA GLU A 189 -1.67 25.50 -4.63
C GLU A 189 -0.37 25.00 -4.00
N LEU A 190 -0.23 25.09 -2.68
CA LEU A 190 0.94 24.61 -1.94
C LEU A 190 1.16 23.11 -2.19
N LEU A 191 0.11 22.29 -2.08
CA LEU A 191 0.19 20.85 -2.30
C LEU A 191 0.61 20.50 -3.73
N ARG A 192 -0.08 21.07 -4.73
CA ARG A 192 0.23 20.82 -6.15
C ARG A 192 1.64 21.29 -6.52
N GLY A 193 2.02 22.48 -6.08
CA GLY A 193 3.36 23.04 -6.29
C GLY A 193 4.44 22.14 -5.68
N THR A 194 4.23 21.69 -4.45
CA THR A 194 5.17 20.78 -3.77
C THR A 194 5.30 19.44 -4.48
N LEU A 195 4.18 18.86 -4.95
CA LEU A 195 4.22 17.61 -5.73
C LEU A 195 4.97 17.79 -7.05
N ALA A 196 4.75 18.90 -7.75
CA ALA A 196 5.47 19.22 -8.98
C ALA A 196 6.99 19.32 -8.75
N GLU A 197 7.43 20.01 -7.69
CA GLU A 197 8.84 20.11 -7.30
C GLU A 197 9.47 18.75 -6.95
N LEU A 198 8.68 17.82 -6.41
CA LEU A 198 9.11 16.45 -6.11
C LEU A 198 9.10 15.52 -7.34
N GLY A 199 8.78 16.04 -8.54
CA GLY A 199 8.62 15.23 -9.74
C GLY A 199 7.45 14.25 -9.60
N ARG A 200 6.34 14.72 -9.03
CA ARG A 200 5.05 14.01 -8.86
C ARG A 200 3.88 14.86 -9.39
N GLY A 201 4.14 15.74 -10.35
CA GLY A 201 3.09 16.58 -10.96
C GLY A 201 2.04 15.79 -11.75
N ASP A 202 2.29 14.50 -11.99
CA ASP A 202 1.39 13.52 -12.60
C ASP A 202 0.34 12.97 -11.61
N VAL A 203 0.54 13.13 -10.30
CA VAL A 203 -0.39 12.64 -9.29
C VAL A 203 -1.60 13.57 -9.19
N HIS A 204 -2.81 13.02 -9.33
CA HIS A 204 -4.03 13.78 -9.12
C HIS A 204 -4.20 14.14 -7.63
N VAL A 205 -4.49 15.42 -7.39
CA VAL A 205 -4.86 15.93 -6.06
C VAL A 205 -6.37 16.08 -6.02
N ALA A 206 -7.02 15.19 -5.26
CA ALA A 206 -8.45 15.29 -5.00
C ALA A 206 -8.70 16.31 -3.87
N GLU A 207 -9.61 17.24 -4.10
CA GLU A 207 -10.07 18.18 -3.08
C GLU A 207 -11.41 17.70 -2.54
N ARG A 208 -11.51 17.52 -1.22
CA ARG A 208 -12.71 16.97 -0.58
C ARG A 208 -13.21 17.91 0.50
N GLN A 209 -14.43 18.40 0.28
CA GLN A 209 -15.16 19.13 1.31
C GLN A 209 -15.71 18.14 2.35
N VAL A 210 -15.30 18.33 3.60
CA VAL A 210 -15.82 17.66 4.79
C VAL A 210 -17.00 18.46 5.30
N THR A 211 -18.18 17.83 5.31
CA THR A 211 -19.46 18.53 5.50
C THR A 211 -20.10 18.25 6.85
N SER A 212 -19.63 17.23 7.58
CA SER A 212 -20.19 16.83 8.87
C SER A 212 -19.10 16.37 9.84
N ARG A 213 -19.46 16.35 11.12
CA ARG A 213 -18.59 15.80 12.18
C ARG A 213 -18.36 14.30 12.01
N GLU A 214 -19.38 13.56 11.61
CA GLU A 214 -19.27 12.12 11.33
C GLU A 214 -18.30 11.84 10.18
N GLU A 215 -18.36 12.65 9.11
CA GLU A 215 -17.40 12.57 8.02
C GLU A 215 -15.99 12.93 8.48
N ALA A 216 -15.85 13.96 9.32
CA ALA A 216 -14.58 14.34 9.91
C ALA A 216 -13.97 13.20 10.75
N GLU A 217 -14.78 12.54 11.57
CA GLU A 217 -14.36 11.39 12.39
C GLU A 217 -13.93 10.21 11.50
N ARG A 218 -14.71 9.87 10.48
CA ARG A 218 -14.40 8.79 9.54
C ARG A 218 -13.11 9.04 8.74
N LEU A 219 -12.83 10.29 8.39
CA LEU A 219 -11.65 10.69 7.64
C LEU A 219 -10.43 11.02 8.52
N GLY A 220 -10.60 11.08 9.84
CA GLY A 220 -9.54 11.56 10.74
C GLY A 220 -9.15 13.00 10.43
N PHE A 221 -10.12 13.89 10.24
CA PHE A 221 -9.95 15.28 9.82
C PHE A 221 -9.88 16.24 11.03
N PRO A 222 -8.69 16.62 11.53
CA PRO A 222 -8.55 17.49 12.71
C PRO A 222 -8.95 18.95 12.44
N GLY A 223 -9.17 19.32 11.18
CA GLY A 223 -9.49 20.67 10.75
C GLY A 223 -8.92 20.98 9.37
N SER A 224 -9.33 22.10 8.77
CA SER A 224 -8.87 22.52 7.45
C SER A 224 -7.67 23.47 7.51
N PRO A 225 -6.74 23.39 6.55
CA PRO A 225 -6.60 22.30 5.57
C PRO A 225 -6.06 21.03 6.24
N THR A 226 -6.28 19.87 5.64
CA THR A 226 -5.60 18.62 6.02
C THR A 226 -5.11 17.90 4.77
N PHE A 227 -3.82 17.57 4.74
CA PHE A 227 -3.16 16.90 3.62
C PHE A 227 -3.11 15.41 3.93
N GLN A 228 -3.71 14.57 3.08
CA GLN A 228 -3.70 13.12 3.24
C GLN A 228 -3.06 12.41 2.05
N VAL A 229 -2.40 11.29 2.35
CA VAL A 229 -1.91 10.32 1.37
C VAL A 229 -2.40 8.95 1.78
N GLY A 230 -3.27 8.31 1.00
CA GLY A 230 -3.90 7.03 1.36
C GLY A 230 -4.58 7.06 2.73
N ARG A 231 -5.41 8.07 2.98
CA ARG A 231 -6.06 8.39 4.28
C ARG A 231 -5.13 8.70 5.45
N ARG A 232 -3.81 8.68 5.26
CA ARG A 232 -2.85 9.09 6.27
C ARG A 232 -2.70 10.60 6.28
N ASP A 233 -2.98 11.24 7.40
CA ASP A 233 -2.55 12.62 7.62
C ASP A 233 -1.02 12.74 7.53
N VAL A 234 -0.55 13.61 6.66
CA VAL A 234 0.88 13.91 6.44
C VAL A 234 1.49 14.59 7.68
N PHE A 235 0.66 15.25 8.49
CA PHE A 235 1.02 15.97 9.72
C PHE A 235 0.27 15.40 10.94
N PRO A 236 0.41 14.12 11.29
CA PRO A 236 -0.37 13.53 12.36
C PRO A 236 -0.23 14.32 13.68
N GLY A 237 -1.35 14.49 14.39
CA GLY A 237 -1.41 15.17 15.68
C GLY A 237 -2.62 14.71 16.49
N ASP A 238 -2.72 15.17 17.73
CA ASP A 238 -3.72 14.68 18.71
C ASP A 238 -5.05 15.46 18.67
N ALA A 239 -5.17 16.44 17.78
CA ALA A 239 -6.39 17.24 17.66
C ALA A 239 -7.57 16.36 17.23
N PRO A 240 -8.72 16.43 17.94
CA PRO A 240 -9.87 15.61 17.59
C PRO A 240 -10.46 16.08 16.26
N PRO A 241 -11.11 15.17 15.50
CA PRO A 241 -11.74 15.56 14.24
C PRO A 241 -12.85 16.59 14.42
N ALA A 242 -12.81 17.67 13.62
CA ALA A 242 -13.76 18.77 13.71
C ALA A 242 -13.80 19.64 12.44
N LEU A 243 -14.95 20.27 12.19
CA LEU A 243 -15.10 21.32 11.17
C LEU A 243 -14.53 22.64 11.71
N THR A 244 -13.21 22.75 11.77
CA THR A 244 -12.49 23.89 12.35
C THR A 244 -11.27 24.25 11.52
N CYS A 245 -10.62 25.37 11.85
CA CYS A 245 -9.31 25.71 11.31
C CYS A 245 -8.23 24.88 11.99
N ARG A 246 -7.35 24.29 11.17
CA ARG A 246 -6.15 23.59 11.65
C ARG A 246 -5.01 24.58 11.82
N VAL A 247 -4.20 24.34 12.86
CA VAL A 247 -2.98 25.09 13.11
C VAL A 247 -1.79 24.16 12.92
N TYR A 248 -0.83 24.61 12.12
CA TYR A 248 0.45 23.97 11.89
C TYR A 248 1.53 24.70 12.68
N GLU A 249 2.38 23.94 13.36
CA GLU A 249 3.60 24.46 13.98
C GLU A 249 4.70 24.52 12.93
N ARG A 250 5.26 25.72 12.71
CA ARG A 250 6.35 25.95 11.76
C ARG A 250 7.71 25.75 12.43
N ALA A 251 8.75 25.61 11.62
CA ALA A 251 10.13 25.42 12.10
C ALA A 251 10.64 26.57 12.99
N ASP A 252 10.06 27.77 12.86
CA ASP A 252 10.34 28.93 13.72
C ASP A 252 9.50 28.97 15.02
N GLY A 253 8.71 27.93 15.27
CA GLY A 253 7.81 27.79 16.42
C GLY A 253 6.53 28.63 16.32
N ARG A 254 6.27 29.33 15.21
CA ARG A 254 5.06 30.14 15.05
C ARG A 254 3.90 29.30 14.53
N PRO A 255 2.69 29.46 15.11
CA PRO A 255 1.49 28.83 14.58
C PRO A 255 1.12 29.44 13.23
N SER A 256 0.64 28.61 12.31
CA SER A 256 0.25 29.02 10.96
C SER A 256 -0.95 28.21 10.45
N PRO A 257 -1.82 28.78 9.61
CA PRO A 257 -2.90 28.02 8.96
C PRO A 257 -2.40 27.07 7.87
N LEU A 258 -1.13 27.19 7.44
CA LEU A 258 -0.47 26.31 6.47
C LEU A 258 0.90 25.84 6.98
N PRO A 259 1.30 24.59 6.69
CA PRO A 259 2.63 24.10 7.03
C PRO A 259 3.72 24.84 6.25
N ASP A 260 4.96 24.69 6.70
CA ASP A 260 6.10 25.13 5.90
C ASP A 260 6.23 24.29 4.63
N PRO A 261 6.46 24.89 3.45
CA PRO A 261 6.60 24.15 2.19
C PRO A 261 7.70 23.08 2.24
N ALA A 262 8.83 23.39 2.90
CA ALA A 262 9.92 22.44 3.06
C ALA A 262 9.54 21.22 3.93
N ASP A 263 8.73 21.41 4.98
CA ASP A 263 8.27 20.30 5.82
C ASP A 263 7.23 19.45 5.07
N LEU A 264 6.29 20.08 4.36
CA LEU A 264 5.37 19.37 3.47
C LEU A 264 6.14 18.54 2.43
N ALA A 265 7.14 19.12 1.78
CA ALA A 265 7.97 18.42 0.79
C ALA A 265 8.73 17.23 1.40
N ALA A 266 9.32 17.39 2.59
CA ALA A 266 10.04 16.32 3.28
C ALA A 266 9.09 15.15 3.63
N ARG A 267 7.90 15.46 4.14
CA ARG A 267 6.90 14.45 4.51
C ARG A 267 6.29 13.76 3.30
N LEU A 268 5.94 14.50 2.25
CA LEU A 268 5.46 13.94 0.99
C LEU A 268 6.49 13.01 0.34
N ARG A 269 7.77 13.39 0.32
CA ARG A 269 8.86 12.53 -0.18
C ARG A 269 8.92 11.19 0.57
N ARG A 270 8.71 11.21 1.89
CA ARG A 270 8.72 10.00 2.72
C ARG A 270 7.51 9.11 2.46
N VAL A 271 6.30 9.67 2.40
CA VAL A 271 5.07 8.87 2.25
C VAL A 271 4.85 8.39 0.81
N LEU A 272 5.39 9.11 -0.19
CA LEU A 272 5.39 8.74 -1.61
C LEU A 272 6.73 8.15 -2.06
N ALA A 273 7.51 7.61 -1.12
CA ALA A 273 8.79 6.99 -1.39
C ALA A 273 8.60 5.81 -2.35
N ARG A 274 9.48 5.70 -3.34
CA ARG A 274 9.50 4.55 -4.24
C ARG A 274 10.23 3.40 -3.56
N PRO A 275 10.03 2.14 -4.01
CA PRO A 275 10.70 0.99 -3.41
C PRO A 275 12.22 1.16 -3.31
N TRP A 276 12.86 1.73 -4.34
CA TRP A 276 14.30 2.00 -4.38
C TRP A 276 14.76 3.24 -3.59
N ASP A 277 13.84 4.02 -3.04
CA ASP A 277 14.16 5.12 -2.12
C ASP A 277 14.23 4.63 -0.66
N LEU A 278 13.87 3.36 -0.40
CA LEU A 278 13.83 2.80 0.95
C LEU A 278 15.25 2.59 1.53
N PRO A 279 15.45 2.85 2.83
CA PRO A 279 16.71 2.57 3.49
C PRO A 279 17.09 1.09 3.38
N GLY A 280 18.31 0.80 2.94
CA GLY A 280 18.82 -0.57 2.80
C GLY A 280 18.30 -1.34 1.58
N TRP A 281 17.56 -0.68 0.68
CA TRP A 281 17.14 -1.30 -0.58
C TRP A 281 18.36 -1.68 -1.43
N VAL A 282 18.30 -2.89 -1.98
CA VAL A 282 19.29 -3.41 -2.94
C VAL A 282 18.55 -3.93 -4.18
N ASP A 283 19.13 -3.73 -5.37
CA ASP A 283 18.53 -4.24 -6.60
C ASP A 283 18.46 -5.78 -6.53
N PRO A 284 17.26 -6.39 -6.51
CA PRO A 284 17.12 -7.83 -6.32
C PRO A 284 17.72 -8.66 -7.47
N ARG A 285 17.97 -8.04 -8.63
CA ARG A 285 18.63 -8.68 -9.76
C ARG A 285 20.16 -8.76 -9.59
N LYS A 286 20.72 -7.98 -8.67
CA LYS A 286 22.16 -8.02 -8.39
C LYS A 286 22.44 -9.07 -7.33
N PRO A 287 23.46 -9.92 -7.52
CA PRO A 287 23.87 -10.84 -6.46
C PRO A 287 24.25 -10.03 -5.21
N SER A 288 23.78 -10.46 -4.04
CA SER A 288 24.24 -9.88 -2.78
C SER A 288 25.75 -10.14 -2.68
N ASN A 289 26.58 -9.10 -2.70
CA ASN A 289 27.97 -9.24 -2.26
C ASN A 289 27.90 -9.66 -0.79
N ARG A 290 28.15 -10.95 -0.53
CA ARG A 290 28.40 -11.47 0.82
C ARG A 290 29.77 -10.99 1.30
#